data_AF-A0AAV9RHH6-F1
#
_entry.id   AF-A0AAV9RHH6-F1
#
_cell.length_a   1.000
_cell.length_b   1.000
_cell.length_c   1.000
_cell.angle_alpha   90.00
_cell.angle_beta   90.00
_cell.angle_gamma   90.00
#
_symmetry.space_group_name_H-M   'P 1'
#
loop_
_entity.id
_entity.type
_entity.pdbx_description
1 polymer ?
#
loop_
_entity_poly.entity_id
_entity_poly.type
_entity_poly.pdbx_seq_one_letter_code
_entity_poly.pdbx_strand_id
1 'polypeptide(L)'
;MFLCPTETAEGQLSAEEEEARRIAEMGKPILGEHSHLEVVIEESYEFKSTVDKLIKKTNLALVIGTHSWREQFVEAVTVSAGDGDDDEEGHEERLPSCYDYVMHFLTVFWKVLFACVPPTEYWNGWACFIVSIAAIGFLTAIIGDLASHFGCTVGLRDTVTAVVFVALGTSIPGMYKMLTAPFLADTFASKVAAIQDQHADASVGNVTGSNAVNVFLGIGVAWSVAAIYWEIKGQQFIVDPGSLAFSVTLFTIFAFICMAVLLFRRRPSIGGELGGPRRSRLLTTLLFVGLWLLYIFFSSLEAYCHIKGF
;
A
#
# COMPACT_ATOMS: atom_id res chain seq x y z
N MET A 1 65.68 -16.75 -41.10
CA MET A 1 65.36 -16.33 -42.49
C MET A 1 63.88 -15.93 -42.46
N PHE A 2 63.45 -14.68 -42.46
CA PHE A 2 64.03 -13.43 -42.94
C PHE A 2 63.95 -12.34 -41.85
N LEU A 3 65.06 -11.62 -41.66
CA LEU A 3 65.10 -10.29 -41.05
C LEU A 3 64.99 -9.27 -42.19
N CYS A 4 64.14 -8.25 -42.05
CA CYS A 4 64.42 -6.91 -42.54
C CYS A 4 63.50 -5.88 -41.82
N PRO A 5 63.98 -4.64 -41.61
CA PRO A 5 63.57 -3.75 -40.52
C PRO A 5 62.51 -2.74 -40.96
N THR A 6 61.76 -2.20 -40.01
CA THR A 6 61.04 -0.93 -40.19
C THR A 6 61.69 0.13 -39.30
N GLU A 7 62.78 0.72 -39.81
CA GLU A 7 63.27 2.01 -39.35
C GLU A 7 62.35 3.11 -39.89
N THR A 8 61.78 3.86 -38.94
CA THR A 8 61.42 5.29 -38.98
C THR A 8 61.10 5.95 -40.32
N ALA A 9 59.84 6.39 -40.44
CA ALA A 9 59.51 7.64 -41.11
C ALA A 9 58.59 8.44 -40.17
N GLU A 10 59.17 9.28 -39.31
CA GLU A 10 58.46 10.43 -38.75
C GLU A 10 58.18 11.40 -39.91
N GLY A 11 57.07 11.18 -40.62
CA GLY A 11 56.55 12.14 -41.56
C GLY A 11 56.11 13.39 -40.81
N GLN A 12 56.62 14.56 -41.19
CA GLN A 12 56.08 15.84 -40.74
C GLN A 12 54.57 15.85 -41.01
N LEU A 13 53.77 15.83 -39.95
CA LEU A 13 52.32 16.00 -40.05
C LEU A 13 52.05 17.37 -40.68
N SER A 14 51.12 17.43 -41.62
CA SER A 14 50.71 18.71 -42.20
C SER A 14 50.07 19.57 -41.09
N ALA A 15 50.16 20.90 -41.19
CA ALA A 15 49.57 21.80 -40.21
C ALA A 15 48.06 21.54 -40.00
N GLU A 16 47.39 21.09 -41.05
CA GLU A 16 45.98 20.67 -41.04
C GLU A 16 45.74 19.39 -40.22
N GLU A 17 46.62 18.38 -40.32
CA GLU A 17 46.51 17.16 -39.53
C GLU A 17 46.81 17.40 -38.05
N GLU A 18 47.75 18.31 -37.75
CA GLU A 18 48.08 18.68 -36.38
C GLU A 18 46.94 19.47 -35.72
N GLU A 19 46.28 20.35 -36.48
CA GLU A 19 45.10 21.09 -36.04
C GLU A 19 43.88 20.16 -35.86
N ALA A 20 43.64 19.24 -36.80
CA ALA A 20 42.60 18.23 -36.68
C ALA A 20 42.80 17.34 -35.45
N ARG A 21 44.05 16.98 -35.13
CA ARG A 21 44.36 16.22 -33.90
C ARG A 21 44.08 17.04 -32.64
N ARG A 22 44.44 18.33 -32.61
CA ARG A 22 44.12 19.22 -31.47
C ARG A 22 42.61 19.36 -31.26
N ILE A 23 41.84 19.52 -32.33
CA ILE A 23 40.37 19.58 -32.27
C ILE A 23 39.78 18.27 -31.75
N ALA A 24 40.30 17.11 -32.21
CA ALA A 24 39.88 15.81 -31.72
C ALA A 24 40.23 15.58 -30.23
N GLU A 25 41.35 16.12 -29.75
CA GLU A 25 41.72 16.04 -28.32
C GLU A 25 40.83 16.91 -27.42
N MET A 26 40.41 18.09 -27.90
CA MET A 26 39.45 18.93 -27.18
C MET A 26 38.04 18.31 -27.09
N GLY A 27 37.72 17.32 -27.92
CA GLY A 27 36.47 16.57 -27.88
C GLY A 27 36.49 15.35 -26.95
N LYS A 28 37.61 15.04 -26.30
CA LYS A 28 37.69 13.91 -25.36
C LYS A 28 36.84 14.22 -24.12
N PRO A 29 36.00 13.27 -23.66
CA PRO A 29 35.19 13.49 -22.47
C PRO A 29 36.09 13.74 -21.26
N ILE A 30 35.95 14.94 -20.69
CA ILE A 30 36.63 15.37 -19.46
C ILE A 30 35.66 15.22 -18.29
N LEU A 31 36.17 14.73 -17.16
CA LEU A 31 35.41 14.73 -15.92
C LEU A 31 35.15 16.18 -15.48
N GLY A 32 33.93 16.47 -15.03
CA GLY A 32 33.58 17.80 -14.51
C GLY A 32 34.40 18.18 -13.27
N GLU A 33 34.26 19.42 -12.81
CA GLU A 33 35.02 19.98 -11.65
C GLU A 33 34.98 19.11 -10.39
N HIS A 34 33.93 18.29 -10.23
CA HIS A 34 33.80 17.32 -9.14
C HIS A 34 33.78 15.90 -9.72
N SER A 35 34.97 15.34 -9.90
CA SER A 35 35.18 13.99 -10.42
C SER A 35 35.22 12.90 -9.34
N HIS A 36 35.35 13.31 -8.08
CA HIS A 36 35.49 12.42 -6.92
C HIS A 36 34.73 13.00 -5.73
N LEU A 37 33.82 12.21 -5.16
CA LEU A 37 33.11 12.52 -3.92
C LEU A 37 33.53 11.48 -2.89
N GLU A 38 34.19 11.92 -1.82
CA GLU A 38 34.50 11.07 -0.68
C GLU A 38 33.49 11.37 0.44
N VAL A 39 32.68 10.37 0.78
CA VAL A 39 31.70 10.46 1.87
C VAL A 39 32.28 9.74 3.07
N VAL A 40 32.71 10.51 4.07
CA VAL A 40 33.19 9.97 5.35
C VAL A 40 32.00 9.92 6.31
N ILE A 41 31.58 8.70 6.66
CA ILE A 41 30.52 8.48 7.64
C ILE A 41 31.19 8.27 9.00
N GLU A 42 31.20 9.31 9.83
CA GLU A 42 31.58 9.19 11.24
C GLU A 42 30.34 9.00 12.12
N GLU A 43 30.39 8.01 13.01
CA GLU A 43 29.36 7.80 14.01
C GLU A 43 29.41 8.94 15.04
N SER A 44 28.46 9.87 14.98
CA SER A 44 28.31 10.87 16.03
C SER A 44 27.68 10.24 17.26
N TYR A 45 28.50 9.91 18.27
CA TYR A 45 28.03 9.40 19.55
C TYR A 45 27.11 10.38 20.29
N GLU A 46 27.28 11.68 20.06
CA GLU A 46 26.43 12.72 20.65
C GLU A 46 25.04 12.74 20.00
N PHE A 47 24.98 12.67 18.66
CA PHE A 47 23.73 12.53 17.92
C PHE A 47 23.07 11.19 18.23
N LYS A 48 23.83 10.09 18.28
CA LYS A 48 23.34 8.78 18.73
C LYS A 48 22.76 8.86 20.14
N SER A 49 23.41 9.53 21.09
CA SER A 49 22.84 9.69 22.44
C SER A 49 21.58 10.55 22.45
N THR A 50 21.49 11.54 21.56
CA THR A 50 20.34 12.44 21.44
C THR A 50 19.17 11.71 20.78
N VAL A 51 19.44 10.93 19.75
CA VAL A 51 18.51 10.00 19.11
C VAL A 51 18.09 8.92 20.09
N ASP A 52 19.00 8.29 20.84
CA ASP A 52 18.69 7.30 21.88
C ASP A 52 17.86 7.91 23.02
N LYS A 53 18.11 9.17 23.38
CA LYS A 53 17.30 9.92 24.36
C LYS A 53 15.93 10.30 23.80
N LEU A 54 15.84 10.64 22.51
CA LEU A 54 14.58 10.91 21.80
C LEU A 54 13.78 9.61 21.64
N ILE A 55 14.40 8.51 21.24
CA ILE A 55 13.83 7.16 21.17
C ILE A 55 13.43 6.64 22.56
N LYS A 56 14.16 7.01 23.62
CA LYS A 56 13.76 6.71 25.01
C LYS A 56 12.65 7.63 25.54
N LYS A 57 12.56 8.89 25.08
CA LYS A 57 11.52 9.86 25.50
C LYS A 57 10.23 9.71 24.71
N THR A 58 10.32 9.35 23.44
CA THR A 58 9.20 8.86 22.64
C THR A 58 8.95 7.45 23.12
N ASN A 59 7.91 7.24 23.93
CA ASN A 59 7.54 5.93 24.46
C ASN A 59 7.52 4.87 23.34
N LEU A 60 8.61 4.11 23.21
CA LEU A 60 8.69 2.97 22.30
C LEU A 60 7.65 1.90 22.66
N ALA A 61 7.18 1.91 23.91
CA ALA A 61 6.07 1.10 24.40
C ALA A 61 4.74 1.39 23.68
N LEU A 62 4.61 2.56 23.04
CA LEU A 62 3.39 2.97 22.32
C LEU A 62 3.50 2.68 20.80
N VAL A 63 4.71 2.49 20.26
CA VAL A 63 4.95 2.21 18.83
C VAL A 63 5.35 0.75 18.58
N ILE A 64 5.86 0.04 19.58
CA ILE A 64 6.15 -1.40 19.51
C ILE A 64 5.27 -2.08 20.57
N GLY A 65 4.12 -2.59 20.11
CA GLY A 65 3.07 -3.10 20.97
C GLY A 65 3.53 -4.22 21.91
N THR A 66 3.05 -4.15 23.16
CA THR A 66 2.99 -5.23 24.16
C THR A 66 4.20 -6.17 24.22
N HIS A 67 5.02 -6.04 25.26
CA HIS A 67 6.20 -6.87 25.47
C HIS A 67 5.86 -8.29 25.96
N SER A 68 4.62 -8.52 26.41
CA SER A 68 4.19 -9.84 26.88
C SER A 68 2.75 -10.21 26.48
N TRP A 69 2.49 -11.52 26.36
CA TRP A 69 1.14 -12.03 26.04
C TRP A 69 0.12 -11.62 27.11
N ARG A 70 0.56 -11.51 28.37
CA ARG A 70 -0.23 -10.98 29.48
C ARG A 70 -0.67 -9.54 29.22
N GLU A 71 0.23 -8.68 28.77
CA GLU A 71 -0.08 -7.29 28.44
C GLU A 71 -1.11 -7.21 27.30
N GLN A 72 -0.99 -8.04 26.26
CA GLN A 72 -1.97 -8.10 25.17
C GLN A 72 -3.38 -8.45 25.64
N PHE A 73 -3.51 -9.48 26.47
CA PHE A 73 -4.81 -9.86 26.99
C PHE A 73 -5.39 -8.82 27.94
N VAL A 74 -4.55 -8.21 28.79
CA VAL A 74 -4.97 -7.11 29.68
C VAL A 74 -5.45 -5.92 28.84
N GLU A 75 -4.67 -5.51 27.84
CA GLU A 75 -5.03 -4.40 26.95
C GLU A 75 -6.33 -4.69 26.17
N ALA A 76 -6.50 -5.92 25.70
CA ALA A 76 -7.68 -6.35 24.96
C ALA A 76 -8.98 -6.24 25.78
N VAL A 77 -8.92 -6.48 27.09
CA VAL A 77 -10.08 -6.40 28.01
C VAL A 77 -10.21 -5.07 28.74
N THR A 78 -9.22 -4.18 28.62
CA THR A 78 -9.29 -2.82 29.18
C THR A 78 -9.96 -1.86 28.20
N VAL A 79 -10.71 -0.90 28.76
CA VAL A 79 -11.32 0.19 28.01
C VAL A 79 -10.37 1.38 28.05
N SER A 80 -9.69 1.64 26.93
CA SER A 80 -8.92 2.87 26.74
C SER A 80 -9.82 3.94 26.15
N ALA A 81 -9.74 5.18 26.64
CA ALA A 81 -10.37 6.31 25.98
C ALA A 81 -9.75 6.47 24.58
N GLY A 82 -10.58 6.64 23.56
CA GLY A 82 -10.09 6.72 22.18
C GLY A 82 -9.12 7.87 21.98
N ASP A 83 -7.99 7.60 21.33
CA ASP A 83 -7.02 8.59 20.88
C ASP A 83 -7.70 9.44 19.77
N GLY A 84 -8.33 10.53 20.18
CA GLY A 84 -8.88 11.52 19.26
C GLY A 84 -7.74 12.37 18.74
N ASP A 85 -7.58 12.42 17.42
CA ASP A 85 -6.76 13.40 16.66
C ASP A 85 -7.25 14.85 16.96
N ASP A 86 -7.16 15.33 18.19
CA ASP A 86 -7.29 16.74 18.54
C ASP A 86 -5.90 17.23 18.96
N ASP A 87 -5.26 17.94 18.03
CA ASP A 87 -4.03 18.71 18.20
C ASP A 87 -4.20 19.84 19.24
N GLU A 88 -4.47 19.53 20.50
CA GLU A 88 -4.35 20.48 21.60
C GLU A 88 -3.50 19.90 22.72
N GLU A 89 -2.39 20.58 22.97
CA GLU A 89 -1.44 20.42 24.05
C GLU A 89 -2.12 20.05 25.39
N GLY A 90 -1.99 18.80 25.80
CA GLY A 90 -2.44 18.37 27.12
C GLY A 90 -2.65 16.86 27.22
N HIS A 91 -1.60 16.14 27.64
CA HIS A 91 -1.72 14.78 28.18
C HIS A 91 -2.56 14.80 29.47
N GLU A 92 -3.87 14.81 29.34
CA GLU A 92 -4.77 14.32 30.38
C GLU A 92 -5.35 12.99 29.91
N GLU A 93 -5.16 11.94 30.71
CA GLU A 93 -5.86 10.66 30.56
C GLU A 93 -7.37 10.95 30.58
N ARG A 94 -7.97 11.16 29.40
CA ARG A 94 -9.41 11.38 29.27
C ARG A 94 -10.11 10.12 29.81
N LEU A 95 -11.08 10.30 30.70
CA LEU A 95 -11.91 9.19 31.16
C LEU A 95 -12.70 8.63 29.95
N PRO A 96 -12.85 7.30 29.83
CA PRO A 96 -13.53 6.72 28.66
C PRO A 96 -14.97 7.22 28.57
N SER A 97 -15.35 7.67 27.38
CA SER A 97 -16.72 8.11 27.09
C SER A 97 -17.67 6.90 27.02
N CYS A 98 -18.98 7.13 27.19
CA CYS A 98 -20.01 6.09 26.99
C CYS A 98 -19.86 5.40 25.62
N TYR A 99 -19.46 6.17 24.61
CA TYR A 99 -19.13 5.66 23.29
C TYR A 99 -17.99 4.64 23.35
N ASP A 100 -16.88 4.93 24.05
CA ASP A 100 -15.72 4.02 24.15
C ASP A 100 -16.10 2.68 24.81
N TYR A 101 -17.00 2.70 25.80
CA TYR A 101 -17.53 1.48 26.40
C TYR A 101 -18.39 0.65 25.44
N VAL A 102 -19.27 1.29 24.67
CA VAL A 102 -20.10 0.60 23.65
C VAL A 102 -19.20 -0.03 22.59
N MET A 103 -18.20 0.71 22.12
CA MET A 103 -17.29 0.22 21.10
C MET A 103 -16.37 -0.87 21.64
N HIS A 104 -15.95 -0.77 22.90
CA HIS A 104 -15.22 -1.86 23.58
C HIS A 104 -16.09 -3.12 23.66
N PHE A 105 -17.33 -3.04 24.13
CA PHE A 105 -18.22 -4.21 24.23
C PHE A 105 -18.41 -4.93 22.90
N LEU A 106 -18.57 -4.16 21.82
CA LEU A 106 -18.77 -4.72 20.48
C LEU A 106 -17.48 -5.28 19.85
N THR A 107 -16.31 -4.80 20.28
CA THR A 107 -15.00 -5.21 19.72
C THR A 107 -14.22 -6.17 20.61
N VAL A 108 -14.58 -6.34 21.88
CA VAL A 108 -13.83 -7.15 22.84
C VAL A 108 -13.66 -8.58 22.37
N PHE A 109 -14.68 -9.16 21.73
CA PHE A 109 -14.59 -10.49 21.12
C PHE A 109 -13.43 -10.57 20.11
N TRP A 110 -13.35 -9.59 19.22
CA TRP A 110 -12.28 -9.51 18.23
C TRP A 110 -10.92 -9.18 18.86
N LYS A 111 -10.87 -8.25 19.82
CA LYS A 111 -9.63 -7.91 20.55
C LYS A 111 -9.02 -9.13 21.23
N VAL A 112 -9.84 -9.92 21.91
CA VAL A 112 -9.40 -11.14 22.60
C VAL A 112 -8.98 -12.22 21.59
N LEU A 113 -9.71 -12.38 20.49
CA LEU A 113 -9.34 -13.32 19.43
C LEU A 113 -7.95 -13.00 18.84
N PHE A 114 -7.67 -11.72 18.56
CA PHE A 114 -6.38 -11.29 18.01
C PHE A 114 -5.28 -11.17 19.07
N ALA A 115 -5.61 -11.04 20.35
CA ALA A 115 -4.64 -11.18 21.44
C ALA A 115 -4.04 -12.58 21.53
N CYS A 116 -4.61 -13.60 20.86
CA CYS A 116 -4.00 -14.92 20.73
C CYS A 116 -2.79 -14.95 19.78
N VAL A 117 -2.58 -13.91 18.97
CA VAL A 117 -1.38 -13.79 18.12
C VAL A 117 -0.17 -13.53 19.02
N PRO A 118 0.94 -14.28 18.86
CA PRO A 118 2.08 -14.14 19.77
C PRO A 118 2.72 -12.74 19.68
N PRO A 119 3.31 -12.25 20.79
CA PRO A 119 4.04 -10.98 20.81
C PRO A 119 5.16 -10.91 19.78
N THR A 120 5.46 -9.70 19.33
CA THR A 120 6.48 -9.41 18.30
C THR A 120 7.91 -9.73 18.76
N GLU A 121 8.14 -9.86 20.07
CA GLU A 121 9.44 -10.28 20.60
C GLU A 121 9.76 -11.75 20.35
N TYR A 122 8.73 -12.57 20.12
CA TYR A 122 8.92 -14.01 19.94
C TYR A 122 9.52 -14.28 18.56
N TRP A 123 10.65 -14.98 18.54
CA TRP A 123 11.38 -15.34 17.32
C TRP A 123 11.67 -14.14 16.42
N ASN A 124 12.09 -13.01 16.99
CA ASN A 124 12.37 -11.77 16.23
C ASN A 124 11.19 -11.35 15.32
N GLY A 125 9.95 -11.56 15.78
CA GLY A 125 8.73 -11.19 15.07
C GLY A 125 8.19 -12.25 14.10
N TRP A 126 8.95 -13.31 13.79
CA TRP A 126 8.52 -14.34 12.84
C TRP A 126 7.28 -15.11 13.32
N ALA A 127 7.17 -15.37 14.62
CA ALA A 127 6.01 -16.05 15.19
C ALA A 127 4.75 -15.20 15.03
N CYS A 128 4.82 -13.91 15.35
CA CYS A 128 3.73 -12.94 15.17
C CYS A 128 3.31 -12.86 13.71
N PHE A 129 4.28 -12.75 12.80
CA PHE A 129 4.03 -12.65 11.36
C PHE A 129 3.28 -13.88 10.80
N ILE A 130 3.75 -15.09 11.09
CA ILE A 130 3.13 -16.32 10.54
C ILE A 130 1.73 -16.53 11.11
N VAL A 131 1.57 -16.39 12.44
CA VAL A 131 0.28 -16.64 13.11
C VAL A 131 -0.74 -15.58 12.74
N SER A 132 -0.35 -14.31 12.64
CA SER A 132 -1.25 -13.24 12.20
C SER A 132 -1.73 -13.44 10.77
N ILE A 133 -0.84 -13.80 9.83
CA ILE A 133 -1.22 -14.13 8.45
C ILE A 133 -2.18 -15.31 8.41
N ALA A 134 -1.92 -16.37 9.18
CA ALA A 134 -2.81 -17.53 9.23
C ALA A 134 -4.19 -17.17 9.80
N ALA A 135 -4.26 -16.37 10.88
CA ALA A 135 -5.50 -15.93 11.48
C ALA A 135 -6.31 -15.02 10.53
N ILE A 136 -5.65 -14.09 9.84
CA ILE A 136 -6.28 -13.22 8.83
C ILE A 136 -6.80 -14.06 7.67
N GLY A 137 -6.00 -15.01 7.16
CA GLY A 137 -6.42 -15.90 6.08
C GLY A 137 -7.64 -16.76 6.45
N PHE A 138 -7.64 -17.34 7.65
CA PHE A 138 -8.77 -18.13 8.15
C PHE A 138 -10.04 -17.29 8.33
N LEU A 139 -9.93 -16.11 8.94
CA LEU A 139 -11.07 -15.20 9.11
C LEU A 139 -11.61 -14.71 7.77
N THR A 140 -10.73 -14.42 6.82
CA THR A 140 -11.10 -14.00 5.45
C THR A 140 -11.87 -15.09 4.73
N ALA A 141 -11.49 -16.36 4.90
CA ALA A 141 -12.23 -17.49 4.35
C ALA A 141 -13.65 -17.58 4.93
N ILE A 142 -13.80 -17.45 6.26
CA ILE A 142 -15.12 -17.44 6.92
C ILE A 142 -15.99 -16.30 6.40
N ILE A 143 -15.45 -15.09 6.29
CA ILE A 143 -16.20 -13.92 5.82
C ILE A 143 -16.62 -14.10 4.36
N GLY A 144 -15.76 -14.67 3.51
CA GLY A 144 -16.11 -15.03 2.14
C GLY A 144 -17.28 -16.01 2.08
N ASP A 145 -17.23 -17.08 2.86
CA ASP A 145 -18.29 -18.08 2.90
C ASP A 145 -19.62 -17.52 3.42
N LEU A 146 -19.58 -16.71 4.49
CA LEU A 146 -20.76 -16.05 5.05
C LEU A 146 -21.35 -15.03 4.07
N ALA A 147 -20.51 -14.26 3.39
CA ALA A 147 -20.94 -13.32 2.36
C ALA A 147 -21.66 -14.05 1.23
N SER A 148 -21.10 -15.15 0.71
CA SER A 148 -21.74 -15.96 -0.32
C SER A 148 -23.07 -16.58 0.14
N HIS A 149 -23.16 -17.11 1.36
CA HIS A 149 -24.42 -17.64 1.91
C HIS A 149 -25.49 -16.56 2.06
N PHE A 150 -25.09 -15.37 2.55
CA PHE A 150 -25.98 -14.22 2.63
C PHE A 150 -26.45 -13.79 1.23
N GLY A 151 -25.52 -13.71 0.27
CA GLY A 151 -25.81 -13.42 -1.12
C GLY A 151 -26.85 -14.39 -1.71
N CYS A 152 -26.66 -15.70 -1.53
CA CYS A 152 -27.63 -16.70 -1.94
C CYS A 152 -29.01 -16.53 -1.27
N THR A 153 -29.05 -16.17 0.02
CA THR A 153 -30.32 -16.01 0.76
C THR A 153 -31.11 -14.79 0.31
N VAL A 154 -30.43 -13.69 -0.01
CA VAL A 154 -31.05 -12.43 -0.46
C VAL A 154 -31.28 -12.40 -1.98
N GLY A 155 -30.69 -13.34 -2.73
CA GLY A 155 -30.77 -13.39 -4.19
C GLY A 155 -29.76 -12.46 -4.89
N LEU A 156 -28.63 -12.19 -4.24
CA LEU A 156 -27.52 -11.44 -4.82
C LEU A 156 -26.59 -12.36 -5.62
N ARG A 157 -26.14 -11.91 -6.80
CA ARG A 157 -25.11 -12.63 -7.56
C ARG A 157 -23.78 -12.59 -6.83
N ASP A 158 -22.99 -13.66 -6.93
CA ASP A 158 -21.70 -13.79 -6.26
C ASP A 158 -20.74 -12.64 -6.59
N THR A 159 -20.75 -12.16 -7.85
CA THR A 159 -19.94 -11.02 -8.28
C THR A 159 -20.31 -9.73 -7.55
N VAL A 160 -21.61 -9.46 -7.37
CA VAL A 160 -22.11 -8.28 -6.65
C VAL A 160 -21.82 -8.41 -5.16
N THR A 161 -22.04 -9.60 -4.60
CA THR A 161 -21.73 -9.91 -3.19
C THR A 161 -20.24 -9.72 -2.89
N ALA A 162 -19.36 -10.19 -3.78
CA ALA A 162 -17.92 -10.02 -3.65
C ALA A 162 -17.50 -8.54 -3.72
N VAL A 163 -18.05 -7.77 -4.68
CA VAL A 163 -17.71 -6.34 -4.84
C VAL A 163 -18.24 -5.48 -3.68
N VAL A 164 -19.40 -5.81 -3.11
CA VAL A 164 -20.09 -4.96 -2.11
C VAL A 164 -19.84 -5.41 -0.67
N PHE A 165 -19.58 -6.68 -0.40
CA PHE A 165 -19.34 -7.14 0.98
C PHE A 165 -17.88 -7.52 1.21
N VAL A 166 -17.29 -8.30 0.31
CA VAL A 166 -15.91 -8.78 0.50
C VAL A 166 -14.91 -7.67 0.24
N ALA A 167 -14.99 -6.99 -0.90
CA ALA A 167 -14.06 -5.91 -1.26
C ALA A 167 -14.20 -4.67 -0.37
N LEU A 168 -15.40 -4.38 0.14
CA LEU A 168 -15.58 -3.29 1.12
C LEU A 168 -14.96 -3.68 2.46
N GLY A 169 -15.08 -4.96 2.83
CA GLY A 169 -14.43 -5.53 3.99
C GLY A 169 -12.91 -5.39 3.95
N THR A 170 -12.26 -5.42 2.79
CA THR A 170 -10.79 -5.25 2.69
C THR A 170 -10.35 -3.78 2.61
N SER A 171 -11.21 -2.88 2.14
CA SER A 171 -10.79 -1.54 1.72
C SER A 171 -11.48 -0.38 2.45
N ILE A 172 -12.72 -0.51 2.94
CA ILE A 172 -13.43 0.65 3.51
C ILE A 172 -13.25 0.69 5.03
N PRO A 173 -12.64 1.73 5.62
CA PRO A 173 -12.92 2.08 7.01
C PRO A 173 -14.38 2.49 7.03
N GLY A 174 -15.27 1.56 7.37
CA GLY A 174 -16.70 1.82 7.41
C GLY A 174 -16.92 3.08 8.22
N MET A 175 -17.88 3.89 7.80
CA MET A 175 -18.34 5.14 8.42
C MET A 175 -18.95 4.94 9.82
N TYR A 176 -18.43 3.98 10.57
CA TYR A 176 -18.52 3.83 11.99
C TYR A 176 -17.06 3.80 12.45
N LYS A 177 -16.61 4.88 13.07
CA LYS A 177 -15.48 4.80 14.01
C LYS A 177 -15.65 3.49 14.80
N MET A 178 -14.58 2.70 14.94
CA MET A 178 -14.35 1.80 16.08
C MET A 178 -15.11 0.45 16.20
N LEU A 179 -15.60 -0.17 15.12
CA LEU A 179 -15.83 -1.64 15.13
C LEU A 179 -14.94 -2.31 14.09
N THR A 180 -14.33 -3.44 14.45
CA THR A 180 -13.51 -4.32 13.59
C THR A 180 -12.04 -3.88 13.38
N ALA A 181 -11.29 -3.80 14.49
CA ALA A 181 -9.86 -4.09 14.47
C ALA A 181 -9.72 -5.61 14.21
N PRO A 182 -9.64 -6.07 12.95
CA PRO A 182 -8.40 -6.08 12.15
C PRO A 182 -8.61 -6.03 10.61
N PHE A 183 -9.82 -5.71 10.13
CA PHE A 183 -10.19 -6.03 8.75
C PHE A 183 -9.89 -4.90 7.75
N LEU A 184 -9.36 -3.75 8.19
CA LEU A 184 -9.38 -2.50 7.40
C LEU A 184 -8.01 -1.82 7.34
N ALA A 185 -7.01 -2.57 6.92
CA ALA A 185 -5.62 -2.11 6.86
C ALA A 185 -5.40 -1.09 5.74
N ASP A 186 -5.93 -1.34 4.53
CA ASP A 186 -5.47 -0.59 3.35
C ASP A 186 -5.76 0.91 3.45
N THR A 187 -6.99 1.31 3.75
CA THR A 187 -7.31 2.74 3.87
C THR A 187 -6.79 3.35 5.16
N PHE A 188 -6.71 2.60 6.27
CA PHE A 188 -6.16 3.13 7.51
C PHE A 188 -4.64 3.36 7.39
N ALA A 189 -3.90 2.37 6.88
CA ALA A 189 -2.49 2.48 6.57
C ALA A 189 -2.24 3.59 5.55
N SER A 190 -3.08 3.71 4.52
CA SER A 190 -2.99 4.81 3.55
C SER A 190 -3.28 6.18 4.18
N LYS A 191 -4.28 6.30 5.09
CA LYS A 191 -4.55 7.53 5.84
C LYS A 191 -3.32 7.92 6.68
N VAL A 192 -2.79 6.98 7.45
CA VAL A 192 -1.62 7.22 8.31
C VAL A 192 -0.41 7.65 7.45
N ALA A 193 -0.15 6.93 6.36
CA ALA A 193 0.92 7.28 5.42
C ALA A 193 0.71 8.67 4.79
N ALA A 194 -0.52 9.06 4.45
CA ALA A 194 -0.83 10.36 3.88
C ALA A 194 -0.69 11.53 4.87
N ILE A 195 -0.90 11.29 6.17
CA ILE A 195 -0.75 12.31 7.22
C ILE A 195 0.72 12.48 7.61
N GLN A 196 1.46 11.38 7.64
CA GLN A 196 2.87 11.36 8.06
C GLN A 196 3.84 11.81 6.96
N ASP A 197 3.41 11.82 5.69
CA ASP A 197 4.21 12.24 4.55
C ASP A 197 3.67 13.55 3.94
N GLN A 198 4.53 14.57 3.84
CA GLN A 198 4.20 15.89 3.29
C GLN A 198 3.72 15.82 1.82
N HIS A 199 4.22 14.86 1.05
CA HIS A 199 3.83 14.66 -0.34
C HIS A 199 2.79 13.55 -0.52
N ALA A 200 2.51 12.80 0.55
CA ALA A 200 1.60 11.66 0.57
C ALA A 200 1.91 10.58 -0.50
N ASP A 201 3.16 10.54 -0.99
CA ASP A 201 3.61 9.56 -1.98
C ASP A 201 3.59 8.15 -1.38
N ALA A 202 3.91 8.04 -0.08
CA ALA A 202 3.82 6.77 0.66
C ALA A 202 2.39 6.19 0.66
N SER A 203 1.36 7.03 0.72
CA SER A 203 -0.04 6.58 0.65
C SER A 203 -0.38 6.04 -0.73
N VAL A 204 0.10 6.69 -1.80
CA VAL A 204 -0.14 6.23 -3.18
C VAL A 204 0.59 4.92 -3.43
N GLY A 205 1.82 4.78 -2.92
CA GLY A 205 2.59 3.54 -2.94
C GLY A 205 1.89 2.40 -2.21
N ASN A 206 1.30 2.66 -1.04
CA ASN A 206 0.56 1.65 -0.27
C ASN A 206 -0.68 1.14 -1.03
N VAL A 207 -1.52 2.04 -1.56
CA VAL A 207 -2.71 1.67 -2.34
C VAL A 207 -2.33 0.90 -3.62
N THR A 208 -1.25 1.32 -4.29
CA THR A 208 -0.81 0.65 -5.53
C THR A 208 -0.20 -0.71 -5.22
N GLY A 209 0.59 -0.81 -4.15
CA GLY A 209 1.24 -2.03 -3.69
C GLY A 209 0.24 -3.11 -3.29
N SER A 210 -0.77 -2.78 -2.47
CA SER A 210 -1.77 -3.77 -2.04
C SER A 210 -2.58 -4.32 -3.22
N ASN A 211 -2.98 -3.46 -4.15
CA ASN A 211 -3.67 -3.86 -5.38
C ASN A 211 -2.77 -4.72 -6.30
N ALA A 212 -1.50 -4.38 -6.43
CA ALA A 212 -0.55 -5.17 -7.21
C ALA A 212 -0.39 -6.58 -6.61
N VAL A 213 -0.26 -6.71 -5.28
CA VAL A 213 -0.19 -8.01 -4.60
C VAL A 213 -1.49 -8.79 -4.80
N ASN A 214 -2.67 -8.16 -4.68
CA ASN A 214 -3.95 -8.82 -4.91
C ASN A 214 -4.06 -9.43 -6.32
N VAL A 215 -3.61 -8.69 -7.34
CA VAL A 215 -3.67 -9.15 -8.73
C VAL A 215 -2.57 -10.17 -9.04
N PHE A 216 -1.30 -9.85 -8.78
CA PHE A 216 -0.17 -10.69 -9.17
C PHE A 216 0.00 -11.89 -8.25
N LEU A 217 -0.07 -11.69 -6.93
CA LEU A 217 0.11 -12.76 -5.95
C LEU A 217 -1.20 -13.50 -5.70
N GLY A 218 -2.33 -12.79 -5.59
CA GLY A 218 -3.63 -13.42 -5.37
C GLY A 218 -4.11 -14.22 -6.59
N ILE A 219 -4.48 -13.53 -7.67
CA ILE A 219 -5.00 -14.18 -8.89
C ILE A 219 -3.87 -14.84 -9.69
N GLY A 220 -2.76 -14.13 -9.90
CA GLY A 220 -1.67 -14.56 -10.78
C GLY A 220 -1.01 -15.86 -10.36
N VAL A 221 -0.64 -16.01 -9.09
CA VAL A 221 -0.05 -17.28 -8.59
C VAL A 221 -1.07 -18.41 -8.63
N ALA A 222 -2.32 -18.17 -8.19
CA ALA A 222 -3.36 -19.20 -8.19
C ALA A 222 -3.63 -19.74 -9.62
N TRP A 223 -3.76 -18.86 -10.61
CA TRP A 223 -3.93 -19.25 -12.01
C TRP A 223 -2.69 -19.93 -12.59
N SER A 224 -1.48 -19.49 -12.22
CA SER A 224 -0.24 -20.13 -12.65
C SER A 224 -0.15 -21.57 -12.13
N VAL A 225 -0.44 -21.79 -10.85
CA VAL A 225 -0.46 -23.13 -10.24
C VAL A 225 -1.52 -24.00 -10.89
N ALA A 226 -2.72 -23.48 -11.12
CA ALA A 226 -3.79 -24.22 -11.80
C ALA A 226 -3.39 -24.61 -13.23
N ALA A 227 -2.82 -23.68 -14.01
CA ALA A 227 -2.37 -23.95 -15.37
C ALA A 227 -1.31 -25.05 -15.42
N ILE A 228 -0.30 -25.00 -14.54
CA ILE A 228 0.73 -26.04 -14.44
C ILE A 228 0.12 -27.39 -14.06
N TYR A 229 -0.80 -27.41 -13.09
CA TYR A 229 -1.46 -28.64 -12.66
C TYR A 229 -2.22 -29.32 -13.80
N TRP A 230 -3.00 -28.55 -14.57
CA TRP A 230 -3.78 -29.10 -15.69
C TRP A 230 -2.89 -29.55 -16.86
N GLU A 231 -1.80 -28.82 -17.13
CA GLU A 231 -0.80 -29.24 -18.12
C GLU A 231 -0.16 -30.59 -17.75
N ILE A 232 0.18 -30.80 -16.46
CA ILE A 232 0.69 -32.09 -15.96
C ILE A 232 -0.35 -33.22 -16.15
N LYS A 233 -1.65 -32.89 -16.10
CA LYS A 233 -2.74 -33.84 -16.36
C LYS A 233 -3.03 -34.03 -17.86
N GLY A 234 -2.33 -33.33 -18.74
CA GLY A 234 -2.55 -33.36 -20.18
C GLY A 234 -3.89 -32.74 -20.60
N GLN A 235 -4.43 -31.82 -19.79
CA GLN A 235 -5.69 -31.14 -20.05
C GLN A 235 -5.48 -29.62 -20.12
N GLN A 236 -6.37 -28.93 -20.83
CA GLN A 236 -6.32 -27.48 -20.94
C GLN A 236 -7.00 -26.82 -19.74
N PHE A 237 -6.35 -25.81 -19.17
CA PHE A 237 -6.95 -24.94 -18.15
C PHE A 237 -7.82 -23.87 -18.83
N ILE A 238 -9.13 -24.09 -18.84
CA ILE A 238 -10.12 -23.16 -19.41
C ILE A 238 -10.80 -22.39 -18.27
N VAL A 239 -10.81 -21.06 -18.36
CA VAL A 239 -11.44 -20.16 -17.37
C VAL A 239 -12.47 -19.29 -18.08
N ASP A 240 -13.71 -19.32 -17.60
CA ASP A 240 -14.75 -18.44 -18.11
C ASP A 240 -14.54 -17.00 -17.59
N PRO A 241 -14.44 -15.99 -18.47
CA PRO A 241 -14.15 -14.62 -18.06
C PRO A 241 -15.31 -13.93 -17.33
N GLY A 242 -16.54 -14.43 -17.45
CA GLY A 242 -17.72 -13.86 -16.79
C GLY A 242 -17.86 -12.35 -17.03
N SER A 243 -18.15 -11.59 -15.96
CA SER A 243 -18.24 -10.12 -15.97
C SER A 243 -16.87 -9.42 -15.81
N LEU A 244 -15.77 -10.17 -15.75
CA LEU A 244 -14.46 -9.63 -15.39
C LEU A 244 -13.97 -8.59 -16.39
N ALA A 245 -14.13 -8.87 -17.69
CA ALA A 245 -13.68 -7.98 -18.76
C ALA A 245 -14.37 -6.60 -18.69
N PHE A 246 -15.69 -6.60 -18.47
CA PHE A 246 -16.48 -5.39 -18.31
C PHE A 246 -16.04 -4.59 -17.07
N SER A 247 -15.98 -5.24 -15.90
CA SER A 247 -15.61 -4.59 -14.64
C SER A 247 -14.17 -4.05 -14.66
N VAL A 248 -13.20 -4.80 -15.17
CA VAL A 248 -11.79 -4.36 -15.26
C VAL A 248 -11.65 -3.16 -16.19
N THR A 249 -12.35 -3.16 -17.32
CA THR A 249 -12.31 -2.04 -18.27
C THR A 249 -12.92 -0.79 -17.65
N LEU A 250 -14.08 -0.91 -17.01
CA LEU A 250 -14.73 0.20 -16.32
C LEU A 250 -13.86 0.77 -15.19
N PHE A 251 -13.27 -0.11 -14.37
CA PHE A 251 -12.32 0.26 -13.32
C PHE A 251 -11.13 1.02 -13.90
N THR A 252 -10.56 0.54 -15.01
CA THR A 252 -9.41 1.17 -15.67
C THR A 252 -9.73 2.58 -16.15
N ILE A 253 -10.89 2.79 -16.79
CA ILE A 253 -11.34 4.12 -17.24
C ILE A 253 -11.46 5.06 -16.04
N PHE A 254 -12.11 4.63 -14.97
CA PHE A 254 -12.28 5.46 -13.77
C PHE A 254 -10.96 5.71 -13.05
N ALA A 255 -10.04 4.74 -13.03
CA ALA A 255 -8.69 4.92 -12.48
C ALA A 255 -7.93 6.00 -13.26
N PHE A 256 -7.99 6.02 -14.59
CA PHE A 256 -7.39 7.09 -15.39
C PHE A 256 -8.00 8.47 -15.08
N ILE A 257 -9.32 8.55 -14.89
CA ILE A 257 -9.99 9.80 -14.48
C ILE A 257 -9.48 10.23 -13.09
N CYS A 258 -9.40 9.32 -12.13
CA CYS A 258 -8.89 9.60 -10.79
C CYS A 258 -7.44 10.11 -10.83
N MET A 259 -6.57 9.43 -11.59
CA MET A 259 -5.17 9.84 -11.77
C MET A 259 -5.07 11.22 -12.43
N ALA A 260 -5.85 11.49 -13.49
CA ALA A 260 -5.87 12.79 -14.14
C ALA A 260 -6.31 13.91 -13.19
N VAL A 261 -7.30 13.66 -12.33
CA VAL A 261 -7.75 14.61 -11.30
C VAL A 261 -6.66 14.85 -10.26
N LEU A 262 -5.99 13.81 -9.75
CA LEU A 262 -4.89 13.95 -8.80
C LEU A 262 -3.72 14.75 -9.40
N LEU A 263 -3.32 14.43 -10.63
CA LEU A 263 -2.28 15.16 -11.36
C LEU A 263 -2.67 16.62 -11.62
N PHE A 264 -3.95 16.90 -11.94
CA PHE A 264 -4.44 18.26 -12.10
C PHE A 264 -4.38 19.06 -10.79
N ARG A 265 -4.64 18.41 -9.65
CA ARG A 265 -4.58 19.03 -8.31
C ARG A 265 -3.17 19.33 -7.81
N ARG A 266 -2.14 18.68 -8.38
CA ARG A 266 -0.73 19.04 -8.16
C ARG A 266 -0.38 20.44 -8.69
N ARG A 267 -1.26 21.10 -9.48
CA ARG A 267 -1.00 22.46 -9.97
C ARG A 267 -0.83 23.47 -8.81
N PRO A 268 0.11 24.42 -8.91
CA PRO A 268 0.37 25.41 -7.85
C PRO A 268 -0.86 26.23 -7.44
N SER A 269 -1.85 26.39 -8.32
CA SER A 269 -3.09 27.12 -8.05
C SER A 269 -4.03 26.43 -7.05
N ILE A 270 -3.89 25.11 -6.85
CA ILE A 270 -4.69 24.33 -5.88
C ILE A 270 -3.82 23.92 -4.68
N GLY A 271 -2.54 23.60 -4.93
CA GLY A 271 -1.53 23.44 -3.89
C GLY A 271 -1.68 22.19 -3.02
N GLY A 272 -2.33 21.12 -3.49
CA GLY A 272 -2.42 19.87 -2.73
C GLY A 272 -2.94 18.68 -3.54
N GLU A 273 -2.16 17.60 -3.59
CA GLU A 273 -2.52 16.34 -4.26
C GLU A 273 -3.53 15.53 -3.43
N LEU A 274 -3.18 15.22 -2.19
CA LEU A 274 -4.06 14.61 -1.18
C LEU A 274 -4.27 15.66 -0.09
N GLY A 275 -5.47 16.26 0.01
CA GLY A 275 -5.75 17.36 0.95
C GLY A 275 -5.99 18.73 0.30
N GLY A 276 -5.39 19.79 0.82
CA GLY A 276 -5.56 21.17 0.31
C GLY A 276 -6.84 21.89 0.77
N PRO A 277 -7.23 23.01 0.11
CA PRO A 277 -8.34 23.85 0.54
C PRO A 277 -9.65 23.06 0.68
N ARG A 278 -10.42 23.34 1.75
CA ARG A 278 -11.64 22.56 2.12
C ARG A 278 -12.59 22.30 0.95
N ARG A 279 -12.81 23.31 0.10
CA ARG A 279 -13.70 23.19 -1.07
C ARG A 279 -13.15 22.24 -2.13
N SER A 280 -11.86 22.36 -2.48
CA SER A 280 -11.23 21.48 -3.48
C SER A 280 -11.18 20.04 -2.99
N ARG A 281 -10.78 19.82 -1.73
CA ARG A 281 -10.78 18.49 -1.11
C ARG A 281 -12.16 17.86 -1.14
N LEU A 282 -13.20 18.59 -0.70
CA LEU A 282 -14.58 18.07 -0.65
C LEU A 282 -15.09 17.70 -2.05
N LEU A 283 -14.88 18.56 -3.05
CA LEU A 283 -15.30 18.29 -4.42
C LEU A 283 -14.62 17.04 -5.00
N THR A 284 -13.31 16.89 -4.78
CA THR A 284 -12.58 15.71 -5.25
C THR A 284 -12.99 14.44 -4.52
N THR A 285 -13.21 14.49 -3.21
CA THR A 285 -13.73 13.35 -2.45
C THR A 285 -15.12 12.94 -2.95
N LEU A 286 -16.03 13.89 -3.17
CA LEU A 286 -17.38 13.61 -3.71
C LEU A 286 -17.31 12.99 -5.11
N LEU A 287 -16.41 13.47 -5.97
CA LEU A 287 -16.19 12.90 -7.29
C LEU A 287 -15.71 11.44 -7.20
N PHE A 288 -14.71 11.15 -6.37
CA PHE A 288 -14.17 9.79 -6.25
C PHE A 288 -15.16 8.81 -5.62
N VAL A 289 -15.89 9.23 -4.59
CA VAL A 289 -17.00 8.44 -4.03
C VAL A 289 -18.08 8.21 -5.08
N GLY A 290 -18.42 9.24 -5.86
CA GLY A 290 -19.37 9.13 -6.97
C GLY A 290 -18.93 8.13 -8.05
N LEU A 291 -17.66 8.18 -8.48
CA LEU A 291 -17.09 7.24 -9.45
C LEU A 291 -17.10 5.80 -8.92
N TRP A 292 -16.80 5.61 -7.62
CA TRP A 292 -16.87 4.31 -6.97
C TRP A 292 -18.31 3.76 -6.92
N LEU A 293 -19.30 4.58 -6.56
CA LEU A 293 -20.72 4.19 -6.59
C LEU A 293 -21.20 3.87 -8.01
N LEU A 294 -20.77 4.65 -9.01
CA LEU A 294 -21.05 4.36 -10.42
C LEU A 294 -20.42 3.04 -10.86
N TYR A 295 -19.20 2.73 -10.41
CA TYR A 295 -18.56 1.45 -10.71
C TYR A 295 -19.38 0.27 -10.17
N ILE A 296 -19.81 0.34 -8.92
CA ILE A 296 -20.67 -0.69 -8.31
C ILE A 296 -21.99 -0.80 -9.07
N PHE A 297 -22.61 0.34 -9.39
CA PHE A 297 -23.88 0.39 -10.09
C PHE A 297 -23.82 -0.27 -11.47
N PHE A 298 -22.87 0.14 -12.32
CA PHE A 298 -22.73 -0.43 -13.66
C PHE A 298 -22.28 -1.89 -13.65
N SER A 299 -21.35 -2.26 -12.75
CA SER A 299 -20.95 -3.67 -12.58
C SER A 299 -22.12 -4.53 -12.13
N SER A 300 -23.01 -4.00 -11.28
CA SER A 300 -24.22 -4.71 -10.86
C SER A 300 -25.23 -4.82 -12.02
N LEU A 301 -25.46 -3.76 -12.78
CA LEU A 301 -26.37 -3.80 -13.94
C LEU A 301 -25.94 -4.82 -14.99
N GLU A 302 -24.63 -4.91 -15.26
CA GLU A 302 -24.09 -5.92 -16.18
C GLU A 302 -24.22 -7.31 -15.58
N ALA A 303 -23.87 -7.47 -14.30
CA ALA A 303 -24.00 -8.73 -13.60
C ALA A 303 -25.44 -9.23 -13.67
N TYR A 304 -26.47 -8.38 -13.51
CA TYR A 304 -27.88 -8.78 -13.62
C TYR A 304 -28.43 -8.83 -15.06
N CYS A 305 -27.56 -8.69 -16.06
CA CYS A 305 -27.90 -8.71 -17.49
C CYS A 305 -28.88 -7.60 -17.92
N HIS A 306 -28.95 -6.49 -17.17
CA HIS A 306 -29.72 -5.31 -17.56
C HIS A 306 -29.02 -4.51 -18.67
N ILE A 307 -27.69 -4.56 -18.69
CA ILE A 307 -26.87 -4.04 -19.78
C ILE A 307 -26.03 -5.18 -20.35
N LYS A 308 -25.74 -5.12 -21.65
CA LYS A 308 -24.80 -6.07 -22.25
C LYS A 308 -23.38 -5.57 -22.00
N GLY A 309 -22.57 -6.41 -21.36
CA GLY A 309 -21.12 -6.30 -21.37
C GLY A 309 -20.56 -6.49 -22.78
N PHE A 310 -19.28 -6.20 -22.94
CA PHE A 310 -18.51 -6.37 -24.18
C PHE A 310 -17.42 -7.42 -23.99
#